data_AF-A0A7W1W8A5-F1
#
_entry.id   AF-A0A7W1W8A5-F1
#
_cell.length_a   1.000
_cell.length_b   1.000
_cell.length_c   1.000
_cell.angle_alpha   90.00
_cell.angle_beta   90.00
_cell.angle_gamma   90.00
#
_symmetry.space_group_name_H-M   'P 1'
#
loop_
_entity.id
_entity.type
_entity.pdbx_description
1 polymer ?
#
loop_
_entity_poly.entity_id
_entity_poly.type
_entity_poly.pdbx_seq_one_letter_code
_entity_poly.pdbx_strand_id
1 'polypeptide(L)'
;MKIKTINGSFEFEVTKYRTEKGSSNWLKLTDEKLNNQHESELLREFACKYATRLSYQKASELVLERSGTSRLSDQRIYQIVQAKAAELVAEQTKMISQTSEKVESIKAVEVDIYDCEAKEIMWFGDGICVAEQKAHRDGEAKKAKERVTTEMAMVERQDGSYRTIVAGEGIDRVELYRAVVVEEYGEEVSNLAVVAITDGARNLKKEAKEVFGEGVRHILDWYHLEAKVYQLMTQIAPNKQIKEARQEMIINELWRGMSEQAINHLGEIEARNKVKRDELKGYLEKNKDYIINYEKRKEAKKVIGSGRMEKQNDVIVASRQKRKGMAWSKSGSRSLAIVTAHLNHGTNYLQ
;
A
#
# COMPACT_ATOMS: atom_id res chain seq x y z
N MET A 1 -7.95 35.00 21.05
CA MET A 1 -8.08 33.83 20.15
C MET A 1 -7.70 32.61 20.96
N LYS A 2 -8.41 31.50 20.83
CA LYS A 2 -8.14 30.32 21.65
C LYS A 2 -7.12 29.39 21.01
N ILE A 3 -5.94 29.28 21.60
CA ILE A 3 -4.89 28.34 21.18
C ILE A 3 -5.12 27.00 21.87
N LYS A 4 -5.04 25.91 21.10
CA LYS A 4 -5.23 24.53 21.56
C LYS A 4 -3.92 23.78 21.46
N THR A 5 -3.52 23.16 22.55
CA THR A 5 -2.28 22.37 22.65
C THR A 5 -2.56 20.98 23.20
N ILE A 6 -1.55 20.11 23.17
CA ILE A 6 -1.62 18.80 23.82
C ILE A 6 -1.75 18.90 25.35
N ASN A 7 -1.37 20.04 25.94
CA ASN A 7 -1.42 20.31 27.38
C ASN A 7 -2.61 21.19 27.79
N GLY A 8 -3.60 21.33 26.90
CA GLY A 8 -4.80 22.14 27.12
C GLY A 8 -4.84 23.38 26.23
N SER A 9 -5.74 24.29 26.58
CA SER A 9 -6.05 25.45 25.75
C SER A 9 -6.05 26.74 26.57
N PHE A 10 -5.62 27.83 25.94
CA PHE A 10 -5.54 29.14 26.58
C PHE A 10 -5.97 30.24 25.61
N GLU A 11 -6.45 31.36 26.15
CA GLU A 11 -6.73 32.55 25.36
C GLU A 11 -5.42 33.31 25.08
N PHE A 12 -5.23 33.69 23.83
CA PHE A 12 -4.11 34.48 23.38
C PHE A 12 -4.64 35.76 22.74
N GLU A 13 -4.30 36.91 23.29
CA GLU A 13 -4.72 38.20 22.75
C GLU A 13 -3.79 38.60 21.60
N VAL A 14 -4.40 38.95 20.46
CA VAL A 14 -3.66 39.34 19.27
C VAL A 14 -4.01 40.77 18.91
N THR A 15 -3.03 41.66 19.08
CA THR A 15 -3.15 43.05 18.66
C THR A 15 -3.03 43.15 17.15
N LYS A 16 -4.08 43.67 16.51
CA LYS A 16 -4.06 44.02 15.09
C LYS A 16 -3.51 45.43 14.92
N TYR A 17 -2.65 45.63 13.93
CA TYR A 17 -2.19 46.96 13.53
C TYR A 17 -2.51 47.17 12.04
N ARG A 18 -2.58 48.44 11.65
CA ARG A 18 -2.90 48.86 10.28
C ARG A 18 -1.61 49.21 9.56
N THR A 19 -1.46 48.72 8.34
CA THR A 19 -0.36 49.06 7.43
C THR A 19 -0.94 49.64 6.14
N GLU A 20 -0.08 50.25 5.31
CA GLU A 20 -0.45 50.70 3.97
C GLU A 20 -0.99 49.56 3.08
N LYS A 21 -0.63 48.30 3.38
CA LYS A 21 -1.09 47.09 2.69
C LYS A 21 -2.31 46.41 3.35
N GLY A 22 -2.92 47.03 4.37
CA GLY A 22 -4.09 46.50 5.09
C GLY A 22 -3.83 46.15 6.56
N SER A 23 -4.79 45.46 7.20
CA SER A 23 -4.67 45.05 8.61
C SER A 23 -3.83 43.78 8.78
N SER A 24 -2.80 43.85 9.63
CA SER A 24 -1.98 42.69 10.03
C SER A 24 -1.94 42.54 11.55
N ASN A 25 -1.23 41.53 12.05
CA ASN A 25 -0.94 41.33 13.46
C ASN A 25 0.43 40.68 13.64
N TRP A 26 0.98 40.73 14.85
CA TRP A 26 2.33 40.22 15.10
C TRP A 26 2.46 38.71 14.82
N LEU A 27 1.41 37.94 15.09
CA LEU A 27 1.36 36.49 14.83
C LEU A 27 1.52 36.20 13.32
N LYS A 28 0.86 36.99 12.47
CA LYS A 28 0.97 36.91 11.00
C LYS A 28 2.39 37.14 10.48
N LEU A 29 3.18 37.96 11.16
CA LEU A 29 4.55 38.26 10.74
C LEU A 29 5.57 37.24 11.22
N THR A 30 5.30 36.58 12.34
CA THR A 30 6.27 35.72 13.02
C THR A 30 6.03 34.24 12.78
N ASP A 31 4.79 33.82 12.56
CA ASP A 31 4.45 32.45 12.22
C ASP A 31 3.20 32.40 11.33
N GLU A 32 3.44 32.25 10.02
CA GLU A 32 2.39 32.17 9.01
C GLU A 32 1.46 30.95 9.23
N LYS A 33 1.92 29.88 9.89
CA LYS A 33 1.14 28.67 10.18
C LYS A 33 0.15 28.89 11.33
N LEU A 34 0.56 29.60 12.39
CA LEU A 34 -0.31 29.91 13.54
C LEU A 34 -1.44 30.90 13.19
N ASN A 35 -1.29 31.64 12.10
CA ASN A 35 -2.33 32.56 11.61
C ASN A 35 -3.58 31.82 11.07
N ASN A 36 -3.42 30.60 10.54
CA ASN A 36 -4.52 29.82 9.96
C ASN A 36 -4.91 28.60 10.82
N GLN A 37 -4.08 28.24 11.80
CA GLN A 37 -4.26 27.05 12.63
C GLN A 37 -4.06 27.42 14.09
N HIS A 38 -5.12 27.33 14.89
CA HIS A 38 -5.05 27.64 16.31
C HIS A 38 -4.67 26.40 17.14
N GLU A 39 -4.28 25.31 16.49
CA GLU A 39 -3.77 24.10 17.11
C GLU A 39 -2.25 24.06 17.04
N SER A 40 -1.57 23.73 18.15
CA SER A 40 -0.12 23.48 18.13
C SER A 40 0.23 22.28 17.26
N GLU A 41 1.45 22.23 16.72
CA GLU A 41 1.96 21.11 15.92
C GLU A 41 1.84 19.75 16.62
N LEU A 42 2.31 19.64 17.88
CA LEU A 42 2.21 18.41 18.67
C LEU A 42 0.77 17.90 18.83
N LEU A 43 -0.20 18.82 18.95
CA LEU A 43 -1.62 18.45 19.02
C LEU A 43 -2.11 17.88 17.68
N ARG A 44 -1.68 18.48 16.56
CA ARG A 44 -2.03 17.99 15.21
C ARG A 44 -1.41 16.63 14.93
N GLU A 45 -0.13 16.44 15.28
CA GLU A 45 0.55 15.15 15.17
C GLU A 45 -0.12 14.07 16.01
N PHE A 46 -0.47 14.39 17.26
CA PHE A 46 -1.22 13.49 18.13
C PHE A 46 -2.56 13.11 17.50
N ALA A 47 -3.34 14.09 17.02
CA ALA A 47 -4.62 13.84 16.37
C ALA A 47 -4.47 12.97 15.10
N CYS A 48 -3.48 13.26 14.24
CA CYS A 48 -3.15 12.45 13.06
C CYS A 48 -2.81 11.00 13.46
N LYS A 49 -1.92 10.81 14.44
CA LYS A 49 -1.46 9.50 14.87
C LYS A 49 -2.60 8.59 15.32
N TYR A 50 -3.60 9.13 16.01
CA TYR A 50 -4.74 8.32 16.45
C TYR A 50 -5.83 8.22 15.40
N ALA A 51 -5.97 9.19 14.50
CA ALA A 51 -6.90 9.11 13.38
C ALA A 51 -6.61 7.96 12.41
N THR A 52 -5.33 7.55 12.29
CA THR A 52 -4.95 6.38 11.48
C THR A 52 -5.35 5.04 12.11
N ARG A 53 -5.70 5.01 13.40
CA ARG A 53 -6.00 3.78 14.16
C ARG A 53 -7.45 3.73 14.66
N LEU A 54 -8.04 4.89 14.91
CA LEU A 54 -9.35 5.08 15.53
C LEU A 54 -10.28 5.89 14.61
N SER A 55 -11.58 5.80 14.83
CA SER A 55 -12.53 6.70 14.19
C SER A 55 -12.20 8.16 14.54
N TYR A 56 -12.57 9.12 13.67
CA TYR A 56 -12.34 10.54 13.96
C TYR A 56 -13.03 10.96 15.28
N GLN A 57 -14.19 10.40 15.58
CA GLN A 57 -14.88 10.56 16.87
C GLN A 57 -14.03 10.09 18.05
N LYS A 58 -13.49 8.87 17.98
CA LYS A 58 -12.63 8.35 19.06
C LYS A 58 -11.31 9.10 19.18
N ALA A 59 -10.74 9.56 18.07
CA ALA A 59 -9.57 10.43 18.11
C ALA A 59 -9.89 11.80 18.76
N SER A 60 -11.07 12.36 18.49
CA SER A 60 -11.59 13.59 19.11
C SER A 60 -11.77 13.44 20.62
N GLU A 61 -12.39 12.35 21.07
CA GLU A 61 -12.52 12.00 22.48
C GLU A 61 -11.14 11.89 23.15
N LEU A 62 -10.20 11.18 22.52
CA LEU A 62 -8.85 11.00 23.06
C LEU A 62 -8.06 12.32 23.14
N VAL A 63 -8.24 13.22 22.17
CA VAL A 63 -7.66 14.57 22.22
C VAL A 63 -8.16 15.34 23.44
N LEU A 64 -9.47 15.27 23.73
CA LEU A 64 -10.04 15.92 24.91
C LEU A 64 -9.52 15.28 26.21
N GLU A 65 -9.52 13.95 26.30
CA GLU A 65 -8.99 13.23 27.47
C GLU A 65 -7.52 13.57 27.73
N ARG A 66 -6.68 13.58 26.70
CA ARG A 66 -5.24 13.83 26.85
C ARG A 66 -4.93 15.27 27.26
N SER A 67 -5.67 16.23 26.72
CA SER A 67 -5.40 17.66 26.89
C SER A 67 -6.22 18.32 28.01
N GLY A 68 -7.25 17.65 28.51
CA GLY A 68 -8.20 18.16 29.51
C GLY A 68 -9.16 19.24 29.00
N THR A 69 -8.74 20.09 28.06
CA THR A 69 -9.54 21.25 27.60
C THR A 69 -9.52 21.47 26.09
N SER A 70 -8.55 20.93 25.35
CA SER A 70 -8.52 21.09 23.88
C SER A 70 -9.55 20.19 23.23
N ARG A 71 -10.45 20.77 22.45
CA ARG A 71 -11.46 20.05 21.66
C ARG A 71 -11.19 20.19 20.17
N LEU A 72 -11.09 19.07 19.47
CA LEU A 72 -11.06 19.03 18.01
C LEU A 72 -12.25 18.21 17.54
N SER A 73 -13.10 18.78 16.69
CA SER A 73 -14.20 17.99 16.11
C SER A 73 -13.65 16.96 15.14
N ASP A 74 -14.44 15.91 14.87
CA ASP A 74 -14.14 14.87 13.89
C ASP A 74 -13.78 15.46 12.52
N GLN A 75 -14.55 16.47 12.09
CA GLN A 75 -14.30 17.19 10.84
C GLN A 75 -12.97 17.93 10.85
N ARG A 76 -12.60 18.52 12.00
CA ARG A 76 -11.30 19.20 12.14
C ARG A 76 -10.15 18.21 12.10
N ILE A 77 -10.28 17.05 12.74
CA ILE A 77 -9.27 15.98 12.68
C ILE A 77 -9.13 15.46 11.26
N TYR A 78 -10.24 15.26 10.54
CA TYR A 78 -10.21 14.93 9.11
C TYR A 78 -9.41 15.96 8.31
N GLN A 79 -9.66 17.26 8.50
CA GLN A 79 -8.90 18.32 7.83
C GLN A 79 -7.40 18.30 8.19
N ILE A 80 -7.06 18.00 9.45
CA ILE A 80 -5.66 17.87 9.89
C ILE A 80 -4.99 16.69 9.16
N VAL A 81 -5.68 15.55 8.99
CA VAL A 81 -5.16 14.42 8.20
C VAL A 81 -4.97 14.79 6.73
N GLN A 82 -5.92 15.50 6.12
CA GLN A 82 -5.81 15.97 4.74
C GLN A 82 -4.63 16.94 4.57
N ALA A 83 -4.45 17.87 5.51
CA ALA A 83 -3.32 18.80 5.49
C ALA A 83 -1.98 18.06 5.62
N LYS A 84 -1.89 17.09 6.53
CA LYS A 84 -0.67 16.28 6.67
C LYS A 84 -0.40 15.45 5.41
N ALA A 85 -1.45 14.93 4.77
CA ALA A 85 -1.28 14.23 3.51
C ALA A 85 -0.75 15.17 2.40
N ALA A 86 -1.24 16.41 2.31
CA ALA A 86 -0.73 17.39 1.36
C ALA A 86 0.75 17.74 1.60
N GLU A 87 1.20 17.84 2.86
CA GLU A 87 2.62 17.99 3.19
C GLU A 87 3.45 16.81 2.68
N LEU A 88 2.99 15.57 2.92
CA LEU A 88 3.68 14.36 2.47
C LEU A 88 3.71 14.25 0.94
N VAL A 89 2.65 14.69 0.25
CA VAL A 89 2.64 14.78 -1.22
C VAL A 89 3.72 15.76 -1.70
N ALA A 90 3.86 16.92 -1.06
CA ALA A 90 4.92 17.87 -1.41
C ALA A 90 6.33 17.30 -1.17
N GLU A 91 6.50 16.51 -0.10
CA GLU A 91 7.75 15.76 0.16
C GLU A 91 8.03 14.72 -0.94
N GLN A 92 7.00 13.97 -1.38
CA GLN A 92 7.12 13.02 -2.49
C GLN A 92 7.51 13.71 -3.80
N THR A 93 6.85 14.83 -4.15
CA THR A 93 7.20 15.63 -5.34
C THR A 93 8.65 16.12 -5.29
N LYS A 94 9.11 16.57 -4.11
CA LYS A 94 10.49 17.02 -3.91
C LYS A 94 11.49 15.87 -4.07
N MET A 95 11.18 14.69 -3.53
CA MET A 95 12.02 13.51 -3.67
C MET A 95 12.16 13.08 -5.14
N ILE A 96 11.04 13.05 -5.87
CA ILE A 96 11.03 12.73 -7.31
C ILE A 96 11.91 13.73 -8.08
N SER A 97 11.75 15.03 -7.85
CA SER A 97 12.54 16.03 -8.57
C SER A 97 14.04 15.94 -8.25
N GLN A 98 14.40 15.70 -6.99
CA GLN A 98 15.80 15.59 -6.55
C GLN A 98 16.50 14.32 -7.05
N THR A 99 15.75 13.25 -7.31
CA THR A 99 16.31 11.96 -7.76
C THR A 99 16.26 11.80 -9.27
N SER A 100 15.58 12.69 -10.00
CA SER A 100 15.28 12.58 -11.44
C SER A 100 16.49 12.19 -12.31
N GLU A 101 17.67 12.81 -12.09
CA GLU A 101 18.89 12.50 -12.84
C GLU A 101 19.42 11.09 -12.58
N LYS A 102 19.29 10.57 -11.35
CA LYS A 102 19.79 9.25 -10.96
C LYS A 102 18.84 8.12 -11.35
N VAL A 103 17.56 8.42 -11.55
CA VAL A 103 16.54 7.40 -11.84
C VAL A 103 16.80 6.66 -13.17
N GLU A 104 17.43 7.31 -14.15
CA GLU A 104 17.82 6.67 -15.42
C GLU A 104 18.86 5.55 -15.25
N SER A 105 19.59 5.58 -14.14
CA SER A 105 20.60 4.55 -13.82
C SER A 105 20.01 3.28 -13.23
N ILE A 106 18.74 3.28 -12.80
CA ILE A 106 18.10 2.10 -12.19
C ILE A 106 17.95 1.02 -13.26
N LYS A 107 18.74 -0.04 -13.12
CA LYS A 107 18.68 -1.24 -13.94
C LYS A 107 18.88 -2.44 -13.05
N ALA A 108 17.83 -3.24 -12.90
CA ALA A 108 17.97 -4.51 -12.24
C ALA A 108 18.83 -5.44 -13.10
N VAL A 109 19.66 -6.24 -12.43
CA VAL A 109 20.43 -7.31 -13.04
C VAL A 109 19.77 -8.65 -12.79
N GLU A 110 19.98 -9.58 -13.71
CA GLU A 110 19.49 -10.95 -13.54
C GLU A 110 20.10 -11.58 -12.29
N VAL A 111 19.28 -12.38 -11.60
CA VAL A 111 19.65 -13.04 -10.36
C VAL A 111 19.26 -14.51 -10.43
N ASP A 112 20.15 -15.38 -9.95
CA ASP A 112 19.80 -16.77 -9.72
C ASP A 112 18.88 -16.87 -8.48
N ILE A 113 17.61 -17.09 -8.75
CA ILE A 113 16.57 -17.21 -7.74
C ILE A 113 16.63 -18.51 -6.93
N TYR A 114 17.54 -19.43 -7.25
CA TYR A 114 17.75 -20.72 -6.59
C TYR A 114 19.08 -20.83 -5.85
N ASP A 115 20.04 -19.94 -6.13
CA ASP A 115 21.28 -19.86 -5.35
C ASP A 115 20.99 -19.23 -3.98
N CYS A 116 21.33 -19.93 -2.88
CA CYS A 116 21.11 -19.45 -1.52
C CYS A 116 22.02 -18.29 -1.11
N GLU A 117 23.18 -18.13 -1.77
CA GLU A 117 24.14 -17.07 -1.49
C GLU A 117 23.93 -15.83 -2.37
N ALA A 118 23.18 -15.97 -3.48
CA ALA A 118 22.86 -14.86 -4.36
C ALA A 118 21.96 -13.84 -3.63
N LYS A 119 22.53 -12.67 -3.35
CA LYS A 119 21.82 -11.53 -2.77
C LYS A 119 20.73 -11.04 -3.72
N GLU A 120 19.56 -10.80 -3.17
CA GLU A 120 18.39 -10.30 -3.89
C GLU A 120 17.70 -9.22 -3.06
N ILE A 121 17.13 -8.23 -3.74
CA ILE A 121 16.32 -7.16 -3.14
C ILE A 121 14.87 -7.46 -3.43
N MET A 122 14.07 -7.63 -2.39
CA MET A 122 12.65 -7.90 -2.54
C MET A 122 11.86 -6.63 -2.87
N TRP A 123 11.05 -6.71 -3.91
CA TRP A 123 10.00 -5.75 -4.19
C TRP A 123 8.64 -6.45 -4.21
N PHE A 124 7.66 -5.89 -3.51
CA PHE A 124 6.29 -6.37 -3.52
C PHE A 124 5.38 -5.28 -4.05
N GLY A 125 4.36 -5.65 -4.81
CA GLY A 125 3.29 -4.76 -5.24
C GLY A 125 1.94 -5.41 -4.97
N ASP A 126 1.00 -4.65 -4.43
CA ASP A 126 -0.39 -5.09 -4.27
C ASP A 126 -1.39 -3.91 -4.19
N GLY A 127 -2.68 -4.21 -4.41
CA GLY A 127 -3.78 -3.26 -4.34
C GLY A 127 -4.88 -3.67 -3.36
N ILE A 128 -5.19 -2.80 -2.39
CA ILE A 128 -6.27 -3.03 -1.43
C ILE A 128 -7.51 -2.17 -1.72
N CYS A 129 -8.66 -2.83 -1.80
CA CYS A 129 -9.95 -2.20 -2.06
C CYS A 129 -10.78 -1.95 -0.80
N VAL A 130 -11.32 -0.74 -0.63
CA VAL A 130 -12.29 -0.35 0.40
C VAL A 130 -13.62 0.06 -0.22
N ALA A 131 -14.70 0.08 0.56
CA ALA A 131 -16.00 0.52 0.04
C ALA A 131 -15.98 2.02 -0.29
N GLU A 132 -16.46 2.39 -1.47
CA GLU A 132 -16.54 3.80 -1.88
C GLU A 132 -17.78 4.48 -1.28
N GLN A 133 -17.63 5.73 -0.86
CA GLN A 133 -18.72 6.58 -0.37
C GLN A 133 -19.68 6.96 -1.52
N LYS A 134 -20.96 7.21 -1.23
CA LYS A 134 -21.87 7.81 -2.23
C LYS A 134 -21.46 9.26 -2.50
N ALA A 135 -21.61 9.71 -3.75
CA ALA A 135 -21.40 11.12 -4.10
C ALA A 135 -22.37 12.05 -3.36
N HIS A 136 -23.61 11.62 -3.13
CA HIS A 136 -24.62 12.34 -2.36
C HIS A 136 -25.39 11.39 -1.43
N ARG A 137 -25.94 11.93 -0.34
CA ARG A 137 -26.84 11.19 0.56
C ARG A 137 -28.27 11.29 0.01
N ASP A 138 -28.80 10.16 -0.44
CA ASP A 138 -30.14 9.99 -1.01
C ASP A 138 -31.06 9.12 -0.12
N GLY A 139 -30.54 8.58 0.99
CA GLY A 139 -31.27 7.67 1.88
C GLY A 139 -31.45 6.24 1.34
N GLU A 140 -31.02 5.97 0.11
CA GLU A 140 -31.14 4.65 -0.51
C GLU A 140 -29.89 3.78 -0.27
N ALA A 141 -30.04 2.46 -0.34
CA ALA A 141 -28.89 1.57 -0.36
C ALA A 141 -28.12 1.68 -1.69
N LYS A 142 -26.79 1.52 -1.69
CA LYS A 142 -26.01 1.43 -2.94
C LYS A 142 -26.42 0.17 -3.70
N LYS A 143 -26.78 0.31 -4.98
CA LYS A 143 -27.07 -0.82 -5.88
C LYS A 143 -25.82 -1.62 -6.27
N ALA A 144 -24.65 -0.96 -6.35
CA ALA A 144 -23.37 -1.58 -6.67
C ALA A 144 -22.32 -1.34 -5.57
N LYS A 145 -21.44 -2.33 -5.35
CA LYS A 145 -20.29 -2.22 -4.43
C LYS A 145 -19.13 -1.53 -5.14
N GLU A 146 -19.25 -0.24 -5.37
CA GLU A 146 -18.14 0.60 -5.82
C GLU A 146 -16.98 0.54 -4.81
N ARG A 147 -15.75 0.56 -5.32
CA ARG A 147 -14.54 0.38 -4.53
C ARG A 147 -13.53 1.48 -4.82
N VAL A 148 -12.89 1.95 -3.75
CA VAL A 148 -11.66 2.73 -3.85
C VAL A 148 -10.49 1.78 -3.66
N THR A 149 -9.55 1.78 -4.61
CA THR A 149 -8.32 0.99 -4.53
C THR A 149 -7.17 1.87 -4.10
N THR A 150 -6.40 1.39 -3.12
CA THR A 150 -5.08 1.95 -2.78
C THR A 150 -4.04 0.94 -3.22
N GLU A 151 -3.22 1.32 -4.19
CA GLU A 151 -2.07 0.53 -4.65
C GLU A 151 -0.83 0.94 -3.86
N MET A 152 -0.06 -0.06 -3.45
CA MET A 152 1.09 0.11 -2.58
C MET A 152 2.21 -0.82 -3.02
N ALA A 153 3.44 -0.39 -2.77
CA ALA A 153 4.61 -1.22 -2.93
C ALA A 153 5.37 -1.35 -1.61
N MET A 154 6.20 -2.39 -1.51
CA MET A 154 7.21 -2.51 -0.48
C MET A 154 8.55 -2.83 -1.11
N VAL A 155 9.59 -2.13 -0.68
CA VAL A 155 10.96 -2.41 -1.08
C VAL A 155 11.79 -2.76 0.16
N GLU A 156 12.61 -3.78 0.04
CA GLU A 156 13.61 -4.13 1.04
C GLU A 156 14.69 -3.06 1.12
N ARG A 157 15.18 -2.79 2.32
CA ARG A 157 16.27 -1.84 2.61
C ARG A 157 17.58 -2.58 2.81
N GLN A 158 18.69 -1.85 2.77
CA GLN A 158 20.03 -2.41 3.00
C GLN A 158 20.19 -3.06 4.39
N ASP A 159 19.41 -2.63 5.39
CA ASP A 159 19.41 -3.20 6.75
C ASP A 159 18.48 -4.43 6.89
N GLY A 160 17.86 -4.90 5.80
CA GLY A 160 16.91 -6.01 5.79
C GLY A 160 15.50 -5.64 6.29
N SER A 161 15.26 -4.40 6.69
CA SER A 161 13.91 -3.89 6.95
C SER A 161 13.19 -3.55 5.64
N TYR A 162 11.91 -3.20 5.73
CA TYR A 162 11.09 -2.92 4.55
C TYR A 162 10.48 -1.54 4.61
N ARG A 163 10.53 -0.84 3.48
CA ARG A 163 9.86 0.43 3.27
C ARG A 163 8.59 0.24 2.47
N THR A 164 7.45 0.58 3.06
CA THR A 164 6.17 0.69 2.32
C THR A 164 6.11 2.00 1.56
N ILE A 165 5.51 2.00 0.37
CA ILE A 165 5.40 3.18 -0.46
C ILE A 165 3.94 3.32 -0.91
N VAL A 166 3.35 4.47 -0.58
CA VAL A 166 1.98 4.83 -0.97
C VAL A 166 2.03 6.19 -1.65
N ALA A 167 1.68 6.23 -2.94
CA ALA A 167 1.66 7.47 -3.70
C ALA A 167 0.49 8.37 -3.23
N GLY A 168 0.82 9.64 -3.04
CA GLY A 168 -0.13 10.71 -2.79
C GLY A 168 -1.04 10.98 -3.99
N GLU A 169 -2.05 11.81 -3.79
CA GLU A 169 -2.90 12.24 -4.90
C GLU A 169 -2.09 13.08 -5.90
N GLY A 170 -2.17 12.71 -7.19
CA GLY A 170 -1.44 13.38 -8.26
C GLY A 170 0.03 12.96 -8.43
N ILE A 171 0.54 12.05 -7.59
CA ILE A 171 1.90 11.53 -7.69
C ILE A 171 1.94 10.32 -8.62
N ASP A 172 2.85 10.32 -9.59
CA ASP A 172 3.14 9.14 -10.39
C ASP A 172 3.83 8.07 -9.53
N ARG A 173 3.27 6.86 -9.54
CA ARG A 173 3.74 5.75 -8.70
C ARG A 173 5.11 5.25 -9.13
N VAL A 174 5.34 5.12 -10.43
CA VAL A 174 6.60 4.60 -10.97
C VAL A 174 7.72 5.58 -10.63
N GLU A 175 7.50 6.87 -10.83
CA GLU A 175 8.46 7.91 -10.45
C GLU A 175 8.75 7.89 -8.95
N LEU A 176 7.72 7.78 -8.10
CA LEU A 176 7.90 7.69 -6.65
C LEU A 176 8.68 6.43 -6.25
N TYR A 177 8.37 5.27 -6.83
CA TYR A 177 9.05 4.02 -6.51
C TYR A 177 10.52 4.08 -6.91
N ARG A 178 10.81 4.64 -8.10
CA ARG A 178 12.18 4.89 -8.55
C ARG A 178 12.92 5.85 -7.63
N ALA A 179 12.27 6.95 -7.22
CA ALA A 179 12.86 7.93 -6.31
C ALA A 179 13.19 7.31 -4.94
N VAL A 180 12.30 6.47 -4.40
CA VAL A 180 12.54 5.75 -3.15
C VAL A 180 13.68 4.74 -3.30
N VAL A 181 13.75 4.00 -4.41
CA VAL A 181 14.87 3.08 -4.67
C VAL A 181 16.20 3.84 -4.72
N VAL A 182 16.22 5.02 -5.34
CA VAL A 182 17.42 5.89 -5.35
C VAL A 182 17.80 6.36 -3.97
N GLU A 183 16.83 6.76 -3.14
CA GLU A 183 17.09 7.17 -1.77
C GLU A 183 17.66 6.01 -0.92
N GLU A 184 17.15 4.79 -1.09
CA GLU A 184 17.55 3.63 -0.29
C GLU A 184 18.88 3.00 -0.74
N TYR A 185 19.25 3.11 -2.02
CA TYR A 185 20.42 2.41 -2.60
C TYR A 185 21.50 3.33 -3.19
N GLY A 186 21.24 4.63 -3.35
CA GLY A 186 22.24 5.61 -3.78
C GLY A 186 22.89 5.26 -5.12
N GLU A 187 24.20 5.00 -5.13
CA GLU A 187 24.98 4.64 -6.34
C GLU A 187 24.81 3.15 -6.73
N GLU A 188 24.40 2.29 -5.80
CA GLU A 188 24.23 0.84 -6.07
C GLU A 188 23.01 0.53 -6.95
N VAL A 189 22.14 1.52 -7.20
CA VAL A 189 20.91 1.41 -7.98
C VAL A 189 21.08 0.86 -9.40
N SER A 190 22.30 0.96 -9.92
CA SER A 190 22.67 0.52 -11.28
C SER A 190 22.96 -0.98 -11.39
N ASN A 191 23.02 -1.69 -10.27
CA ASN A 191 23.36 -3.12 -10.22
C ASN A 191 22.53 -3.87 -9.18
N LEU A 192 21.22 -3.61 -9.14
CA LEU A 192 20.31 -4.21 -8.16
C LEU A 192 19.80 -5.58 -8.64
N ALA A 193 20.05 -6.64 -7.90
CA ALA A 193 19.43 -7.95 -8.13
C ALA A 193 17.99 -7.95 -7.59
N VAL A 194 17.02 -7.40 -8.32
CA VAL A 194 15.65 -7.21 -7.83
C VAL A 194 14.76 -8.40 -8.18
N VAL A 195 14.05 -8.92 -7.17
CA VAL A 195 12.97 -9.89 -7.35
C VAL A 195 11.64 -9.27 -6.96
N ALA A 196 10.74 -9.19 -7.92
CA ALA A 196 9.37 -8.70 -7.72
C ALA A 196 8.42 -9.87 -7.43
N ILE A 197 7.65 -9.81 -6.34
CA ILE A 197 6.61 -10.80 -6.00
C ILE A 197 5.24 -10.12 -5.95
N THR A 198 4.29 -10.58 -6.77
CA THR A 198 2.94 -9.98 -6.88
C THR A 198 1.88 -11.04 -7.17
N ASP A 199 0.59 -10.68 -7.05
CA ASP A 199 -0.57 -11.55 -7.35
C ASP A 199 -0.76 -11.94 -8.84
N GLY A 200 0.04 -11.38 -9.74
CA GLY A 200 -0.03 -11.65 -11.19
C GLY A 200 -0.93 -10.68 -11.98
N ALA A 201 -1.37 -9.58 -11.36
CA ALA A 201 -2.07 -8.51 -12.04
C ALA A 201 -1.20 -7.87 -13.14
N ARG A 202 -1.79 -7.55 -14.30
CA ARG A 202 -1.01 -7.08 -15.48
C ARG A 202 -0.33 -5.74 -15.22
N ASN A 203 -1.00 -4.84 -14.52
CA ASN A 203 -0.48 -3.54 -14.13
C ASN A 203 0.73 -3.67 -13.21
N LEU A 204 0.72 -4.57 -12.23
CA LEU A 204 1.85 -4.75 -11.31
C LEU A 204 3.09 -5.35 -12.01
N LYS A 205 2.88 -6.28 -12.95
CA LYS A 205 3.95 -6.79 -13.82
C LYS A 205 4.62 -5.68 -14.62
N LYS A 206 3.77 -4.86 -15.25
CA LYS A 206 4.21 -3.74 -16.07
C LYS A 206 4.95 -2.72 -15.21
N GLU A 207 4.41 -2.39 -14.05
CA GLU A 207 5.01 -1.44 -13.12
C GLU A 207 6.38 -1.90 -12.62
N ALA A 208 6.56 -3.17 -12.24
CA ALA A 208 7.86 -3.69 -11.84
C ALA A 208 8.92 -3.47 -12.93
N LYS A 209 8.58 -3.73 -14.20
CA LYS A 209 9.45 -3.45 -15.35
C LYS A 209 9.67 -1.96 -15.57
N GLU A 210 8.62 -1.15 -15.42
CA GLU A 210 8.71 0.30 -15.54
C GLU A 210 9.55 0.93 -14.43
N VAL A 211 9.73 0.29 -13.27
CA VAL A 211 10.59 0.77 -12.16
C VAL A 211 12.02 0.26 -12.32
N PHE A 212 12.22 -1.02 -12.64
CA PHE A 212 13.53 -1.68 -12.54
C PHE A 212 14.15 -2.07 -13.88
N GLY A 213 13.44 -1.87 -15.00
CA GLY A 213 13.86 -2.34 -16.32
C GLY A 213 13.60 -3.84 -16.54
N GLU A 214 14.12 -4.38 -17.65
CA GLU A 214 13.83 -5.77 -18.07
C GLU A 214 14.54 -6.84 -17.22
N GLY A 215 15.63 -6.50 -16.52
CA GLY A 215 16.38 -7.46 -15.69
C GLY A 215 15.70 -7.84 -14.38
N VAL A 216 14.57 -7.21 -14.03
CA VAL A 216 13.81 -7.56 -12.82
C VAL A 216 13.24 -8.96 -12.95
N ARG A 217 13.51 -9.82 -11.96
CA ARG A 217 12.93 -11.16 -11.92
C ARG A 217 11.56 -11.10 -11.28
N HIS A 218 10.51 -11.37 -12.05
CA HIS A 218 9.15 -11.40 -11.53
C HIS A 218 8.71 -12.83 -11.18
N ILE A 219 8.15 -13.00 -9.99
CA ILE A 219 7.64 -14.26 -9.44
C ILE A 219 6.16 -14.07 -9.10
N LEU A 220 5.33 -15.03 -9.53
CA LEU A 220 3.95 -15.08 -9.10
C LEU A 220 3.90 -15.51 -7.62
N ASP A 221 3.17 -14.76 -6.82
CA ASP A 221 2.94 -15.07 -5.43
C ASP A 221 2.34 -16.47 -5.21
N TRP A 222 3.02 -17.31 -4.42
CA TRP A 222 2.57 -18.69 -4.17
C TRP A 222 1.21 -18.75 -3.48
N TYR A 223 0.96 -17.92 -2.46
CA TYR A 223 -0.29 -17.94 -1.70
C TYR A 223 -1.49 -17.57 -2.60
N HIS A 224 -1.33 -16.57 -3.46
CA HIS A 224 -2.37 -16.17 -4.41
C HIS A 224 -2.62 -17.24 -5.48
N LEU A 225 -1.56 -17.84 -6.01
CA LEU A 225 -1.65 -18.94 -6.96
C LEU A 225 -2.43 -20.11 -6.35
N GLU A 226 -2.02 -20.55 -5.17
CA GLU A 226 -2.62 -21.65 -4.42
C GLU A 226 -4.09 -21.34 -4.08
N ALA A 227 -4.38 -20.17 -3.51
CA ALA A 227 -5.74 -19.75 -3.16
C ALA A 227 -6.66 -19.69 -4.39
N LYS A 228 -6.15 -19.22 -5.54
CA LYS A 228 -6.91 -19.16 -6.79
C LYS A 228 -7.28 -20.56 -7.29
N VAL A 229 -6.35 -21.52 -7.19
CA VAL A 229 -6.61 -22.94 -7.52
C VAL A 229 -7.68 -23.50 -6.59
N TYR A 230 -7.53 -23.39 -5.26
CA TYR A 230 -8.53 -23.89 -4.30
C TYR A 230 -9.93 -23.30 -4.52
N GLN A 231 -10.01 -21.98 -4.75
CA GLN A 231 -11.26 -21.28 -4.97
C GLN A 231 -11.99 -21.76 -6.23
N LEU A 232 -11.26 -21.90 -7.35
CA LEU A 232 -11.86 -22.27 -8.63
C LEU A 232 -12.13 -23.78 -8.70
N MET A 233 -11.27 -24.62 -8.11
CA MET A 233 -11.46 -26.08 -8.08
C MET A 233 -12.76 -26.50 -7.38
N THR A 234 -13.19 -25.74 -6.36
CA THR A 234 -14.50 -25.95 -5.71
C THR A 234 -15.68 -25.76 -6.67
N GLN A 235 -15.51 -24.97 -7.73
CA GLN A 235 -16.54 -24.73 -8.74
C GLN A 235 -16.40 -25.67 -9.94
N ILE A 236 -15.16 -26.05 -10.29
CA ILE A 236 -14.81 -26.89 -11.44
C ILE A 236 -15.14 -28.36 -11.19
N ALA A 237 -14.70 -28.91 -10.05
CA ALA A 237 -14.74 -30.35 -9.83
C ALA A 237 -16.19 -30.88 -9.71
N PRO A 238 -16.47 -32.07 -10.27
CA PRO A 238 -17.83 -32.65 -10.26
C PRO A 238 -18.23 -33.16 -8.87
N ASN A 239 -17.27 -33.68 -8.09
CA ASN A 239 -17.48 -34.17 -6.73
C ASN A 239 -16.24 -33.93 -5.85
N LYS A 240 -16.38 -34.20 -4.55
CA LYS A 240 -15.33 -33.94 -3.55
C LYS A 240 -14.06 -34.78 -3.77
N GLN A 241 -14.20 -36.06 -4.10
CA GLN A 241 -13.06 -36.98 -4.27
C GLN A 241 -12.18 -36.56 -5.46
N ILE A 242 -12.81 -36.26 -6.60
CA ILE A 242 -12.12 -35.76 -7.80
C ILE A 242 -11.49 -34.40 -7.52
N LYS A 243 -12.18 -33.52 -6.78
CA LYS A 243 -11.63 -32.22 -6.38
C LYS A 243 -10.32 -32.41 -5.62
N GLU A 244 -10.31 -33.20 -4.56
CA GLU A 244 -9.14 -33.37 -3.69
C GLU A 244 -7.96 -33.95 -4.46
N ALA A 245 -8.15 -35.07 -5.17
CA ALA A 245 -7.08 -35.72 -5.93
C ALA A 245 -6.51 -34.82 -7.05
N ARG A 246 -7.38 -34.18 -7.86
CA ARG A 246 -6.91 -33.34 -8.97
C ARG A 246 -6.30 -32.03 -8.50
N GLN A 247 -6.85 -31.44 -7.44
CA GLN A 247 -6.33 -30.21 -6.88
C GLN A 247 -4.95 -30.41 -6.26
N GLU A 248 -4.74 -31.49 -5.50
CA GLU A 248 -3.43 -31.82 -4.92
C GLU A 248 -2.38 -32.05 -6.02
N MET A 249 -2.74 -32.81 -7.07
CA MET A 249 -1.87 -33.02 -8.22
C MET A 249 -1.49 -31.70 -8.91
N ILE A 250 -2.46 -30.84 -9.22
CA ILE A 250 -2.23 -29.53 -9.85
C ILE A 250 -1.36 -28.64 -8.95
N ILE A 251 -1.61 -28.60 -7.65
CA ILE A 251 -0.80 -27.83 -6.70
C ILE A 251 0.64 -28.34 -6.68
N ASN A 252 0.86 -29.65 -6.63
CA ASN A 252 2.20 -30.24 -6.64
C ASN A 252 2.98 -29.93 -7.93
N GLU A 253 2.30 -29.94 -9.07
CA GLU A 253 2.89 -29.56 -10.36
C GLU A 253 3.29 -28.08 -10.37
N LEU A 254 2.37 -27.20 -9.94
CA LEU A 254 2.63 -25.76 -9.84
C LEU A 254 3.75 -25.45 -8.84
N TRP A 255 3.81 -26.16 -7.71
CA TRP A 255 4.86 -26.04 -6.69
C TRP A 255 6.26 -26.31 -7.28
N ARG A 256 6.35 -27.20 -8.27
CA ARG A 256 7.59 -27.56 -8.97
C ARG A 256 7.84 -26.76 -10.24
N GLY A 257 7.01 -25.75 -10.54
CA GLY A 257 7.12 -24.93 -11.74
C GLY A 257 6.61 -25.61 -13.01
N MET A 258 5.90 -26.73 -12.90
CA MET A 258 5.41 -27.51 -14.04
C MET A 258 4.08 -26.96 -14.58
N SER A 259 4.05 -25.66 -14.91
CA SER A 259 2.81 -24.94 -15.25
C SER A 259 2.10 -25.53 -16.48
N GLU A 260 2.83 -25.98 -17.49
CA GLU A 260 2.24 -26.57 -18.70
C GLU A 260 1.54 -27.90 -18.40
N GLN A 261 2.14 -28.74 -17.54
CA GLN A 261 1.54 -30.00 -17.11
C GLN A 261 0.26 -29.73 -16.31
N ALA A 262 0.31 -28.79 -15.37
CA ALA A 262 -0.86 -28.36 -14.60
C ALA A 262 -2.01 -27.85 -15.49
N ILE A 263 -1.70 -27.06 -16.52
CA ILE A 263 -2.69 -26.56 -17.50
C ILE A 263 -3.29 -27.71 -18.30
N ASN A 264 -2.47 -28.67 -18.75
CA ASN A 264 -2.95 -29.83 -19.50
C ASN A 264 -3.88 -30.69 -18.66
N HIS A 265 -3.44 -31.08 -17.47
CA HIS A 265 -4.23 -31.88 -16.54
C HIS A 265 -5.54 -31.19 -16.11
N LEU A 266 -5.50 -29.88 -15.89
CA LEU A 266 -6.72 -29.10 -15.63
C LEU A 266 -7.71 -29.19 -16.81
N GLY A 267 -7.22 -29.34 -18.03
CA GLY A 267 -8.03 -29.50 -19.24
C GLY A 267 -8.78 -30.82 -19.34
N GLU A 268 -8.17 -31.89 -18.81
CA GLU A 268 -8.70 -33.25 -18.82
C GLU A 268 -9.80 -33.47 -17.78
N ILE A 269 -9.93 -32.57 -16.80
CA ILE A 269 -10.99 -32.66 -15.79
C ILE A 269 -12.35 -32.48 -16.46
N GLU A 270 -13.23 -33.45 -16.24
CA GLU A 270 -14.65 -33.32 -16.53
C GLU A 270 -15.27 -32.27 -15.59
N ALA A 271 -15.29 -31.02 -16.07
CA ALA A 271 -15.68 -29.88 -15.27
C ALA A 271 -17.20 -29.72 -15.20
N ARG A 272 -17.74 -29.65 -13.98
CA ARG A 272 -19.11 -29.21 -13.70
C ARG A 272 -19.34 -27.79 -14.23
N ASN A 273 -18.30 -26.94 -14.13
CA ASN A 273 -18.33 -25.58 -14.64
C ASN A 273 -17.13 -25.33 -15.57
N LYS A 274 -17.36 -25.49 -16.88
CA LYS A 274 -16.34 -25.29 -17.91
C LYS A 274 -15.82 -23.85 -17.95
N VAL A 275 -16.67 -22.85 -17.74
CA VAL A 275 -16.26 -21.44 -17.69
C VAL A 275 -15.25 -21.19 -16.58
N LYS A 276 -15.45 -21.77 -15.39
CA LYS A 276 -14.51 -21.63 -14.27
C LYS A 276 -13.20 -22.39 -14.49
N ARG A 277 -13.25 -23.51 -15.22
CA ARG A 277 -12.04 -24.24 -15.62
C ARG A 277 -11.22 -23.40 -16.59
N ASP A 278 -11.87 -22.83 -17.60
CA ASP A 278 -11.22 -22.01 -18.62
C ASP A 278 -10.71 -20.69 -18.00
N GLU A 279 -11.38 -20.15 -16.98
CA GLU A 279 -10.86 -19.03 -16.16
C GLU A 279 -9.55 -19.40 -15.45
N LEU A 280 -9.48 -20.57 -14.80
CA LEU A 280 -8.25 -21.01 -14.13
C LEU A 280 -7.14 -21.30 -15.14
N LYS A 281 -7.45 -21.94 -16.27
CA LYS A 281 -6.49 -22.16 -17.37
C LYS A 281 -5.90 -20.85 -17.88
N GLY A 282 -6.76 -19.89 -18.25
CA GLY A 282 -6.30 -18.59 -18.75
C GLY A 282 -5.49 -17.81 -17.70
N TYR A 283 -5.80 -17.97 -16.41
CA TYR A 283 -4.98 -17.42 -15.34
C TYR A 283 -3.58 -18.05 -15.30
N LEU A 284 -3.48 -19.38 -15.35
CA LEU A 284 -2.19 -20.09 -15.36
C LEU A 284 -1.38 -19.76 -16.62
N GLU A 285 -2.00 -19.78 -17.81
CA GLU A 285 -1.35 -19.46 -19.08
C GLU A 285 -0.76 -18.05 -19.08
N LYS A 286 -1.50 -17.06 -18.59
CA LYS A 286 -1.05 -15.67 -18.47
C LYS A 286 0.12 -15.50 -17.48
N ASN A 287 0.25 -16.41 -16.53
CA ASN A 287 1.26 -16.35 -15.47
C ASN A 287 2.36 -17.40 -15.61
N LYS A 288 2.35 -18.24 -16.64
CA LYS A 288 3.24 -19.40 -16.76
C LYS A 288 4.73 -19.06 -16.60
N ASP A 289 5.18 -17.95 -17.20
CA ASP A 289 6.59 -17.54 -17.17
C ASP A 289 7.05 -17.01 -15.79
N TYR A 290 6.09 -16.76 -14.89
CA TYR A 290 6.28 -16.24 -13.53
C TYR A 290 6.05 -17.32 -12.46
N ILE A 291 5.53 -18.49 -12.87
CA ILE A 291 5.37 -19.68 -12.03
C ILE A 291 6.72 -20.41 -12.07
N ILE A 292 7.45 -20.31 -10.95
CA ILE A 292 8.79 -20.88 -10.82
C ILE A 292 8.73 -22.24 -10.11
N ASN A 293 9.87 -22.92 -10.02
CA ASN A 293 10.02 -24.02 -9.06
C ASN A 293 10.11 -23.49 -7.62
N TYR A 294 8.96 -23.39 -6.93
CA TYR A 294 8.87 -22.90 -5.57
C TYR A 294 9.53 -23.84 -4.55
N GLU A 295 9.53 -25.15 -4.82
CA GLU A 295 10.24 -26.17 -4.03
C GLU A 295 11.72 -25.81 -3.87
N LYS A 296 12.43 -25.68 -5.00
CA LYS A 296 13.86 -25.33 -5.03
C LYS A 296 14.14 -23.96 -4.40
N ARG A 297 13.28 -22.96 -4.66
CA ARG A 297 13.46 -21.61 -4.08
C ARG A 297 13.28 -21.62 -2.57
N LYS A 298 12.33 -22.41 -2.06
CA LYS A 298 12.11 -22.56 -0.62
C LYS A 298 13.25 -23.35 0.04
N GLU A 299 13.80 -24.37 -0.62
CA GLU A 299 15.01 -25.07 -0.18
C GLU A 299 16.21 -24.12 -0.08
N ALA A 300 16.34 -23.18 -1.02
CA ALA A 300 17.31 -22.08 -0.97
C ALA A 300 17.01 -21.00 0.10
N LYS A 301 15.96 -21.19 0.92
CA LYS A 301 15.49 -20.27 1.98
C LYS A 301 15.10 -18.88 1.48
N LYS A 302 14.74 -18.77 0.20
CA LYS A 302 14.32 -17.51 -0.43
C LYS A 302 12.81 -17.31 -0.37
N VAL A 303 12.39 -16.04 -0.45
CA VAL A 303 10.97 -15.66 -0.29
C VAL A 303 10.16 -16.09 -1.50
N ILE A 304 9.01 -16.75 -1.27
CA ILE A 304 8.12 -17.29 -2.33
C ILE A 304 6.75 -16.60 -2.39
N GLY A 305 6.47 -15.68 -1.47
CA GLY A 305 5.17 -15.03 -1.35
C GLY A 305 5.25 -13.68 -0.64
N SER A 306 4.17 -12.93 -0.73
CA SER A 306 3.99 -11.52 -0.40
C SER A 306 3.28 -11.35 0.94
N GLY A 307 3.34 -12.35 1.83
CA GLY A 307 2.67 -12.27 3.15
C GLY A 307 3.03 -11.03 3.97
N ARG A 308 4.24 -10.46 3.77
CA ARG A 308 4.64 -9.15 4.32
C ARG A 308 3.78 -8.01 3.76
N MET A 309 3.56 -8.00 2.45
CA MET A 309 2.71 -7.03 1.76
C MET A 309 1.25 -7.16 2.19
N GLU A 310 0.73 -8.38 2.33
CA GLU A 310 -0.62 -8.61 2.86
C GLU A 310 -0.80 -8.07 4.27
N LYS A 311 0.18 -8.33 5.14
CA LYS A 311 0.17 -7.76 6.49
C LYS A 311 0.22 -6.24 6.47
N GLN A 312 0.97 -5.67 5.54
CA GLN A 312 1.08 -4.23 5.40
C GLN A 312 -0.20 -3.59 4.86
N ASN A 313 -0.92 -4.25 3.95
CA ASN A 313 -2.27 -3.85 3.56
C ASN A 313 -3.20 -3.72 4.77
N ASP A 314 -3.11 -4.67 5.70
CA ASP A 314 -3.90 -4.65 6.92
C ASP A 314 -3.54 -3.47 7.82
N VAL A 315 -2.24 -3.24 8.02
CA VAL A 315 -1.72 -2.16 8.87
C VAL A 315 -2.06 -0.79 8.29
N ILE A 316 -1.83 -0.58 6.99
CA ILE A 316 -1.96 0.73 6.35
C ILE A 316 -3.42 1.08 6.02
N VAL A 317 -4.22 0.09 5.60
CA VAL A 317 -5.56 0.34 5.07
C VAL A 317 -6.64 -0.47 5.81
N ALA A 318 -6.55 -1.80 5.84
CA ALA A 318 -7.71 -2.62 6.22
C ALA A 318 -8.19 -2.35 7.65
N SER A 319 -7.27 -2.29 8.62
CA SER A 319 -7.56 -2.16 10.05
C SER A 319 -8.41 -0.92 10.37
N ARG A 320 -8.18 0.16 9.63
CA ARG A 320 -8.87 1.44 9.80
C ARG A 320 -10.04 1.62 8.84
N GLN A 321 -9.96 1.07 7.63
CA GLN A 321 -10.85 1.45 6.52
C GLN A 321 -11.86 0.36 6.12
N LYS A 322 -11.59 -0.93 6.39
CA LYS A 322 -12.48 -2.06 6.04
C LYS A 322 -13.48 -2.46 7.14
N ARG A 323 -13.64 -1.67 8.21
CA ARG A 323 -14.62 -1.97 9.27
C ARG A 323 -16.07 -1.88 8.74
N LYS A 324 -16.97 -2.67 9.32
CA LYS A 324 -18.39 -2.71 8.91
C LYS A 324 -19.01 -1.31 8.94
N GLY A 325 -19.72 -0.95 7.88
CA GLY A 325 -20.43 0.34 7.75
C GLY A 325 -19.56 1.52 7.29
N MET A 326 -18.26 1.33 7.06
CA MET A 326 -17.40 2.41 6.55
C MET A 326 -17.41 2.47 5.02
N ALA A 327 -17.40 3.70 4.50
CA ALA A 327 -17.23 4.00 3.09
C ALA A 327 -16.39 5.28 2.94
N TRP A 328 -15.58 5.36 1.89
CA TRP A 328 -14.54 6.38 1.76
C TRP A 328 -14.60 7.09 0.42
N SER A 329 -14.31 8.40 0.43
CA SER A 329 -13.89 9.09 -0.78
C SER A 329 -12.49 8.62 -1.19
N LYS A 330 -12.14 8.79 -2.47
CA LYS A 330 -10.80 8.48 -2.98
C LYS A 330 -9.71 9.23 -2.23
N SER A 331 -9.85 10.55 -2.10
CA SER A 331 -8.92 11.42 -1.36
C SER A 331 -8.86 11.08 0.13
N GLY A 332 -10.00 10.75 0.75
CA GLY A 332 -10.07 10.37 2.16
C GLY A 332 -9.34 9.07 2.47
N SER A 333 -9.56 8.04 1.65
CA SER A 333 -8.88 6.74 1.77
C SER A 333 -7.38 6.86 1.56
N ARG A 334 -6.97 7.55 0.48
CA ARG A 334 -5.56 7.75 0.12
C ARG A 334 -4.83 8.59 1.16
N SER A 335 -5.38 9.71 1.61
CA SER A 335 -4.75 10.56 2.62
C SER A 335 -4.48 9.81 3.92
N LEU A 336 -5.43 8.99 4.38
CA LEU A 336 -5.19 8.12 5.53
C LEU A 336 -4.09 7.10 5.26
N ALA A 337 -4.08 6.47 4.08
CA ALA A 337 -3.07 5.48 3.73
C ALA A 337 -1.65 6.10 3.74
N ILE A 338 -1.46 7.27 3.13
CA ILE A 338 -0.12 7.89 3.09
C ILE A 338 0.34 8.36 4.48
N VAL A 339 -0.55 8.94 5.27
CA VAL A 339 -0.23 9.35 6.65
C VAL A 339 0.06 8.13 7.51
N THR A 340 -0.69 7.04 7.33
CA THR A 340 -0.45 5.79 8.06
C THR A 340 0.87 5.17 7.65
N ALA A 341 1.21 5.16 6.37
CA ALA A 341 2.50 4.71 5.89
C ALA A 341 3.60 5.52 6.54
N HIS A 342 3.58 6.86 6.41
CA HIS A 342 4.57 7.78 6.99
C HIS A 342 4.81 7.54 8.48
N LEU A 343 3.75 7.41 9.27
CA LEU A 343 3.86 7.16 10.70
C LEU A 343 4.40 5.77 11.05
N ASN A 344 4.39 4.83 10.11
CA ASN A 344 4.96 3.49 10.28
C ASN A 344 6.37 3.34 9.66
N HIS A 345 6.87 4.31 8.88
CA HIS A 345 8.19 4.28 8.21
C HIS A 345 9.40 4.19 9.15
N GLY A 346 9.20 4.20 10.48
CA GLY A 346 10.25 4.06 11.50
C GLY A 346 9.85 3.17 12.69
N THR A 347 8.77 2.40 12.59
CA THR A 347 8.31 1.52 13.67
C THR A 347 8.49 0.06 13.28
N ASN A 348 9.36 -0.64 13.99
CA ASN A 348 9.61 -2.09 13.90
C ASN A 348 8.41 -2.91 14.40
N TYR A 349 7.23 -2.78 13.77
CA TYR A 349 6.06 -3.60 14.11
C TYR A 349 6.16 -5.04 13.57
N LEU A 350 7.21 -5.37 12.82
CA LEU A 350 7.36 -6.64 12.10
C LEU A 350 8.72 -7.31 12.30
N GLN A 351 9.41 -7.04 13.42
CA GLN A 351 10.47 -7.93 13.90
C GLN A 351 9.88 -9.07 14.69
#